data_AF-A0A409VP02-F1
#
_entry.id   AF-A0A409VP02-F1
#
_cell.length_a   1.000
_cell.length_b   1.000
_cell.length_c   1.000
_cell.angle_alpha   90.00
_cell.angle_beta   90.00
_cell.angle_gamma   90.00
#
_symmetry.space_group_name_H-M   'P 1'
#
loop_
_entity.id
_entity.type
_entity.pdbx_description
1 polymer ?
#
loop_
_entity_poly.entity_id
_entity_poly.type
_entity_poly.pdbx_seq_one_letter_code
_entity_poly.pdbx_strand_id
1 'polypeptide(L)'
;MAASDSKILGVVILIRHGDREGFYQDPIDYTPSNTAITALGNLQSFQLGEEIRSLYLSPSSPSFISSVSADIVQDSQVQIRADGGGERGVIFNSAVSFLQGLFPENPTYNSTLANGTIVFAPLNGYQTVPIESVEPDNDISLEGWTDCGTFVDATNAFYNSAVFNETAAAHASFIASLPQFLDNRPATLVDMWNIFDFINVQSIHNSTFFTQLPAGTIEQARALANFHEEGVFTSPQLNGIGNIAGQTILPSIIDGFKNITDPTSSRKFVLEAISYKPFLSLFNMTGIAKQNPQIAGIVDYASAAAFEVRQPNGGGEPVIRFKFKNGTNDQFNTYGFMNSTSDVPVSTFINTLQPVAFSDIPTWCKVCNNHQDRGCANLVTTSSPGVAAIAHHDRVSPVGAGFIGAAVTLALMLVILALLSSFGLLNFGKHKFSKHHKSDVSNRHYC
;
A
#
# COMPACT_ATOMS: atom_id res chain seq x y z
N MET A 1 35.57 -8.21 -5.39
CA MET A 1 34.20 -7.68 -5.61
C MET A 1 34.34 -6.40 -6.41
N ALA A 2 33.77 -6.33 -7.61
CA ALA A 2 33.79 -5.08 -8.39
C ALA A 2 33.03 -4.00 -7.60
N ALA A 3 33.60 -2.80 -7.48
CA ALA A 3 32.90 -1.70 -6.81
C ALA A 3 31.61 -1.39 -7.57
N SER A 4 30.49 -1.35 -6.87
CA SER A 4 29.21 -0.87 -7.42
C SER A 4 29.41 0.56 -7.95
N ASP A 5 28.89 0.85 -9.14
CA ASP A 5 28.94 2.15 -9.83
C ASP A 5 28.08 3.24 -9.16
N SER A 6 27.28 2.85 -8.17
CA SER A 6 26.38 3.71 -7.41
C SER A 6 26.24 3.24 -5.96
N LYS A 7 25.91 4.18 -5.06
CA LYS A 7 25.58 3.97 -3.66
C LYS A 7 24.07 3.98 -3.45
N ILE A 8 23.52 3.01 -2.72
CA ILE A 8 22.09 3.01 -2.37
C ILE A 8 21.74 4.15 -1.41
N LEU A 9 20.61 4.82 -1.65
CA LEU A 9 20.04 5.86 -0.79
C LEU A 9 18.87 5.34 0.04
N GLY A 10 18.10 4.41 -0.54
CA GLY A 10 16.91 3.82 0.07
C GLY A 10 16.22 2.87 -0.91
N VAL A 11 15.07 2.34 -0.51
CA VAL A 11 14.33 1.36 -1.32
C VAL A 11 12.82 1.53 -1.15
N VAL A 12 12.09 1.37 -2.24
CA VAL A 12 10.63 1.11 -2.24
C VAL A 12 10.43 -0.35 -2.62
N ILE A 13 9.73 -1.11 -1.79
CA ILE A 13 9.52 -2.55 -1.95
C ILE A 13 8.01 -2.81 -2.05
N LEU A 14 7.63 -3.63 -3.02
CA LEU A 14 6.30 -4.22 -3.11
C LEU A 14 6.41 -5.70 -2.81
N ILE A 15 5.60 -6.23 -1.90
CA ILE A 15 5.56 -7.66 -1.60
C ILE A 15 4.18 -8.23 -1.86
N ARG A 16 4.12 -9.43 -2.45
CA ARG A 16 2.90 -10.24 -2.45
C ARG A 16 2.81 -10.99 -1.12
N HIS A 17 1.59 -11.14 -0.61
CA HIS A 17 1.29 -12.00 0.52
C HIS A 17 1.82 -13.44 0.36
N GLY A 18 1.97 -14.15 1.47
CA GLY A 18 2.31 -15.58 1.48
C GLY A 18 1.14 -16.46 1.08
N ASP A 19 1.38 -17.78 1.06
CA ASP A 19 0.36 -18.80 0.86
C ASP A 19 -0.87 -18.62 1.78
N ARG A 20 -2.04 -18.92 1.23
CA ARG A 20 -3.33 -18.74 1.88
C ARG A 20 -4.28 -19.90 1.57
N GLU A 21 -5.35 -19.99 2.35
CA GLU A 21 -6.46 -20.88 2.09
C GLU A 21 -7.15 -20.54 0.75
N GLY A 22 -8.06 -21.44 0.34
CA GLY A 22 -8.84 -21.27 -0.88
C GLY A 22 -9.54 -19.91 -0.93
N PHE A 23 -9.56 -19.32 -2.11
CA PHE A 23 -10.15 -18.01 -2.33
C PHE A 23 -10.98 -18.04 -3.61
N TYR A 24 -11.88 -17.09 -3.69
CA TYR A 24 -12.74 -16.86 -4.82
C TYR A 24 -12.95 -15.36 -4.93
N GLN A 25 -12.98 -14.85 -6.15
CA GLN A 25 -13.41 -13.49 -6.44
C GLN A 25 -14.41 -13.53 -7.60
N ASP A 26 -15.39 -12.65 -7.59
CA ASP A 26 -16.28 -12.50 -8.74
C ASP A 26 -15.45 -12.21 -10.00
N PRO A 27 -15.65 -12.94 -11.11
CA PRO A 27 -14.80 -12.79 -12.28
C PRO A 27 -15.03 -11.47 -13.04
N ILE A 28 -16.06 -10.69 -12.69
CA ILE A 28 -16.40 -9.44 -13.38
C ILE A 28 -16.01 -8.23 -12.53
N ASP A 29 -16.51 -8.15 -11.30
CA ASP A 29 -16.29 -6.99 -10.43
C ASP A 29 -15.18 -7.18 -9.39
N TYR A 30 -14.58 -8.38 -9.35
CA TYR A 30 -13.51 -8.74 -8.44
C TYR A 30 -13.89 -8.62 -6.96
N THR A 31 -15.19 -8.68 -6.65
CA THR A 31 -15.68 -8.78 -5.28
C THR A 31 -15.11 -10.05 -4.65
N PRO A 32 -14.31 -9.92 -3.58
CA PRO A 32 -13.58 -11.03 -3.00
C PRO A 32 -14.41 -11.79 -1.97
N SER A 33 -14.11 -13.07 -1.81
CA SER A 33 -14.63 -13.92 -0.73
C SER A 33 -13.67 -13.98 0.46
N ASN A 34 -14.11 -14.52 1.59
CA ASN A 34 -13.21 -14.68 2.74
C ASN A 34 -12.14 -15.74 2.48
N THR A 35 -10.92 -15.46 2.92
CA THR A 35 -9.79 -16.39 2.98
C THR A 35 -8.96 -16.14 4.24
N ALA A 36 -7.92 -16.91 4.48
CA ALA A 36 -7.02 -16.77 5.62
C ALA A 36 -5.59 -17.17 5.25
N ILE A 37 -4.60 -16.53 5.89
CA ILE A 37 -3.20 -16.86 5.70
C ILE A 37 -2.90 -18.19 6.38
N THR A 38 -2.12 -19.06 5.74
CA THR A 38 -1.74 -20.35 6.33
C THR A 38 -0.46 -20.21 7.17
N ALA A 39 -0.11 -21.28 7.90
CA ALA A 39 1.21 -21.37 8.53
C ALA A 39 2.36 -21.32 7.51
N LEU A 40 2.15 -21.90 6.32
CA LEU A 40 3.12 -21.82 5.22
C LEU A 40 3.28 -20.38 4.75
N GLY A 41 2.19 -19.63 4.56
CA GLY A 41 2.25 -18.24 4.15
C GLY A 41 2.99 -17.36 5.15
N ASN A 42 2.73 -17.55 6.46
CA ASN A 42 3.47 -16.86 7.51
C ASN A 42 4.97 -17.15 7.44
N LEU A 43 5.37 -18.41 7.26
CA LEU A 43 6.78 -18.79 7.11
C LEU A 43 7.42 -18.16 5.86
N GLN A 44 6.73 -18.19 4.73
CA GLN A 44 7.22 -17.60 3.48
C GLN A 44 7.42 -16.08 3.61
N SER A 45 6.47 -15.37 4.23
CA SER A 45 6.59 -13.94 4.48
C SER A 45 7.72 -13.62 5.47
N PHE A 46 7.86 -14.40 6.55
CA PHE A 46 8.97 -14.28 7.49
C PHE A 46 10.33 -14.44 6.81
N GLN A 47 10.51 -15.50 6.01
CA GLN A 47 11.75 -15.75 5.27
C GLN A 47 12.05 -14.64 4.25
N LEU A 48 11.03 -14.10 3.59
CA LEU A 48 11.20 -12.95 2.71
C LEU A 48 11.69 -11.72 3.50
N GLY A 49 11.19 -11.52 4.72
CA GLY A 49 11.68 -10.49 5.65
C GLY A 49 13.17 -10.65 5.97
N GLU A 50 13.60 -11.87 6.28
CA GLU A 50 15.02 -12.19 6.54
C GLU A 50 15.91 -11.90 5.31
N GLU A 51 15.44 -12.24 4.11
CA GLU A 51 16.17 -11.97 2.87
C GLU A 51 16.31 -10.47 2.59
N ILE A 52 15.22 -9.71 2.74
CA ILE A 52 15.23 -8.24 2.62
C ILE A 52 16.14 -7.61 3.69
N ARG A 53 16.12 -8.11 4.93
CA ARG A 53 17.05 -7.67 5.99
C ARG A 53 18.49 -7.89 5.56
N SER A 54 18.82 -9.07 5.06
CA SER A 54 20.16 -9.41 4.57
C SER A 54 20.60 -8.48 3.44
N LEU A 55 19.70 -8.13 2.52
CA LEU A 55 19.99 -7.24 1.40
C LEU A 55 20.17 -5.78 1.82
N TYR A 56 19.32 -5.25 2.69
CA TYR A 56 19.20 -3.80 2.88
C TYR A 56 19.63 -3.31 4.26
N LEU A 57 19.64 -4.17 5.28
CA LEU A 57 19.96 -3.81 6.66
C LEU A 57 21.23 -4.48 7.19
N SER A 58 21.90 -5.33 6.39
CA SER A 58 23.17 -5.95 6.76
C SER A 58 24.37 -5.13 6.28
N PRO A 59 25.32 -4.73 7.16
CA PRO A 59 26.51 -3.98 6.78
C PRO A 59 27.44 -4.68 5.77
N SER A 60 27.34 -6.00 5.64
CA SER A 60 28.12 -6.76 4.65
C SER A 60 27.53 -6.73 3.24
N SER A 61 26.29 -6.23 3.08
CA SER A 61 25.61 -6.18 1.79
C SER A 61 26.09 -4.99 0.94
N PRO A 62 26.28 -5.16 -0.38
CA PRO A 62 26.53 -4.04 -1.29
C PRO A 62 25.32 -3.09 -1.45
N SER A 63 24.14 -3.50 -1.01
CA SER A 63 22.91 -2.69 -0.96
C SER A 63 22.54 -2.26 0.47
N PHE A 64 23.50 -2.22 1.39
CA PHE A 64 23.24 -1.75 2.76
C PHE A 64 22.79 -0.28 2.82
N ILE A 65 21.62 -0.04 3.39
CA ILE A 65 21.05 1.29 3.65
C ILE A 65 21.47 1.72 5.05
N SER A 66 22.66 2.30 5.17
CA SER A 66 23.27 2.64 6.46
C SER A 66 22.50 3.68 7.30
N SER A 67 21.51 4.37 6.71
CA SER A 67 20.65 5.34 7.37
C SER A 67 19.39 4.73 8.02
N VAL A 68 19.15 3.43 7.84
CA VAL A 68 18.05 2.70 8.48
C VAL A 68 18.62 1.83 9.58
N SER A 69 18.09 1.97 10.79
CA SER A 69 18.54 1.24 11.97
C SER A 69 18.10 -0.21 11.87
N ALA A 70 19.05 -1.14 11.89
CA ALA A 70 18.77 -2.57 11.76
C ALA A 70 18.39 -3.25 13.09
N ASP A 71 18.89 -2.74 14.22
CA ASP A 71 18.78 -3.42 15.51
C ASP A 71 17.48 -3.09 16.25
N ILE A 72 17.15 -1.80 16.33
CA ILE A 72 15.87 -1.31 16.88
C ILE A 72 15.23 -0.42 15.83
N VAL A 73 14.04 -0.80 15.36
CA VAL A 73 13.29 -0.05 14.35
C VAL A 73 13.06 1.40 14.80
N GLN A 74 13.20 2.32 13.87
CA GLN A 74 12.83 3.72 14.06
C GLN A 74 11.70 4.06 13.11
N ASP A 75 10.53 4.37 13.64
CA ASP A 75 9.32 4.62 12.86
C ASP A 75 9.51 5.74 11.81
N SER A 76 10.35 6.74 12.10
CA SER A 76 10.63 7.83 11.15
C SER A 76 11.49 7.40 9.95
N GLN A 77 12.12 6.22 9.99
CA GLN A 77 13.00 5.72 8.93
C GLN A 77 12.28 4.79 7.95
N VAL A 78 11.12 4.26 8.37
CA VAL A 78 10.34 3.28 7.61
C VAL A 78 8.93 3.81 7.30
N GLN A 79 8.30 3.25 6.28
CA GLN A 79 6.87 3.35 6.06
C GLN A 79 6.38 2.00 5.58
N ILE A 80 5.45 1.42 6.32
CA ILE A 80 4.87 0.12 6.00
C ILE A 80 3.38 0.29 5.82
N ARG A 81 2.90 -0.04 4.63
CA ARG A 81 1.48 -0.06 4.29
C ARG A 81 1.11 -1.47 3.87
N ALA A 82 -0.07 -1.92 4.28
CA ALA A 82 -0.58 -3.23 3.90
C ALA A 82 -2.04 -3.10 3.50
N ASP A 83 -2.39 -3.79 2.43
CA ASP A 83 -3.77 -3.91 2.00
C ASP A 83 -4.62 -4.57 3.09
N GLY A 84 -5.62 -3.83 3.58
CA GLY A 84 -6.59 -4.25 4.59
C GLY A 84 -7.89 -4.79 4.01
N GLY A 85 -8.03 -4.79 2.68
CA GLY A 85 -9.26 -5.10 1.97
C GLY A 85 -9.64 -6.58 1.94
N GLY A 86 -10.11 -7.01 0.80
CA GLY A 86 -11.09 -8.09 0.70
C GLY A 86 -10.61 -9.51 0.95
N GLU A 87 -9.32 -9.71 1.24
CA GLU A 87 -8.75 -11.00 1.62
C GLU A 87 -8.72 -11.22 3.15
N ARG A 88 -9.62 -10.57 3.90
CA ARG A 88 -9.80 -10.71 5.36
C ARG A 88 -8.48 -10.56 6.15
N GLY A 89 -7.62 -9.66 5.70
CA GLY A 89 -6.33 -9.37 6.34
C GLY A 89 -5.20 -10.36 6.03
N VAL A 90 -5.31 -11.23 5.02
CA VAL A 90 -4.18 -12.07 4.55
C VAL A 90 -2.93 -11.24 4.28
N ILE A 91 -3.08 -10.12 3.58
CA ILE A 91 -1.97 -9.25 3.22
C ILE A 91 -1.42 -8.53 4.45
N PHE A 92 -2.28 -7.99 5.32
CA PHE A 92 -1.87 -7.41 6.60
C PHE A 92 -1.10 -8.41 7.47
N ASN A 93 -1.61 -9.63 7.65
CA ASN A 93 -0.94 -10.68 8.43
C ASN A 93 0.38 -11.12 7.79
N SER A 94 0.47 -11.15 6.45
CA SER A 94 1.73 -11.38 5.74
C SER A 94 2.74 -10.28 6.05
N ALA A 95 2.33 -9.02 6.10
CA ALA A 95 3.20 -7.91 6.49
C ALA A 95 3.68 -8.05 7.93
N VAL A 96 2.82 -8.45 8.87
CA VAL A 96 3.21 -8.75 10.27
C VAL A 96 4.28 -9.84 10.35
N SER A 97 4.12 -10.93 9.58
CA SER A 97 5.10 -12.03 9.53
C SER A 97 6.39 -11.62 8.82
N PHE A 98 6.29 -10.84 7.75
CA PHE A 98 7.45 -10.25 7.08
C PHE A 98 8.27 -9.36 8.01
N LEU A 99 7.62 -8.51 8.80
CA LEU A 99 8.32 -7.60 9.73
C LEU A 99 9.03 -8.33 10.86
N GLN A 100 8.59 -9.52 11.23
CA GLN A 100 9.33 -10.39 12.16
C GLN A 100 10.65 -10.88 11.58
N GLY A 101 10.73 -11.14 10.27
CA GLY A 101 12.00 -11.47 9.61
C GLY A 101 12.86 -10.23 9.37
N LEU A 102 12.23 -9.09 9.06
CA LEU A 102 12.94 -7.84 8.78
C LEU A 102 13.55 -7.20 10.03
N PHE A 103 12.78 -7.17 11.12
CA PHE A 103 13.13 -6.63 12.43
C PHE A 103 12.88 -7.69 13.51
N PRO A 104 13.77 -8.71 13.64
CA PRO A 104 13.61 -9.79 14.59
C PRO A 104 13.67 -9.29 16.05
N GLU A 105 13.35 -10.16 17.00
CA GLU A 105 13.41 -9.83 18.41
C GLU A 105 14.81 -9.37 18.83
N ASN A 106 14.85 -8.34 19.67
CA ASN A 106 16.09 -7.79 20.20
C ASN A 106 15.99 -7.67 21.74
N PRO A 107 16.74 -8.48 22.51
CA PRO A 107 16.69 -8.44 23.97
C PRO A 107 17.05 -7.10 24.61
N THR A 108 17.62 -6.16 23.82
CA THR A 108 17.92 -4.79 24.27
C THR A 108 16.74 -3.82 24.09
N TYR A 109 15.66 -4.22 23.42
CA TYR A 109 14.48 -3.39 23.24
C TYR A 109 13.75 -3.20 24.57
N ASN A 110 13.91 -2.02 25.16
CA ASN A 110 13.43 -1.70 26.50
C ASN A 110 13.01 -0.23 26.62
N SER A 111 12.39 0.11 27.75
CA SER A 111 12.09 1.48 28.17
C SER A 111 12.43 1.67 29.65
N THR A 112 13.06 2.79 29.97
CA THR A 112 13.32 3.18 31.37
C THR A 112 12.17 4.05 31.86
N LEU A 113 11.46 3.59 32.89
CA LEU A 113 10.35 4.31 33.50
C LEU A 113 10.86 5.45 34.40
N ALA A 114 9.98 6.39 34.74
CA ALA A 114 10.31 7.55 35.58
C ALA A 114 10.85 7.18 36.98
N ASN A 115 10.57 5.97 37.47
CA ASN A 115 11.09 5.46 38.74
C ASN A 115 12.43 4.70 38.61
N GLY A 116 13.05 4.71 37.41
CA GLY A 116 14.31 4.00 37.13
C GLY A 116 14.16 2.52 36.81
N THR A 117 12.94 1.97 36.81
CA THR A 117 12.71 0.56 36.40
C THR A 117 12.90 0.41 34.90
N ILE A 118 13.62 -0.62 34.47
CA ILE A 118 13.76 -0.98 33.06
C ILE A 118 12.73 -2.06 32.73
N VAL A 119 11.88 -1.80 31.74
CA VAL A 119 10.90 -2.76 31.21
C VAL A 119 11.36 -3.20 29.83
N PHE A 120 11.47 -4.51 29.63
CA PHE A 120 11.81 -5.11 28.34
C PHE A 120 10.54 -5.43 27.56
N ALA A 121 10.63 -5.34 26.24
CA ALA A 121 9.54 -5.77 25.37
C ALA A 121 9.28 -7.28 25.52
N PRO A 122 8.02 -7.73 25.34
CA PRO A 122 7.64 -9.14 25.47
C PRO A 122 8.30 -10.01 24.39
N LEU A 123 8.12 -11.34 24.47
CA LEU A 123 8.61 -12.29 23.47
C LEU A 123 10.11 -12.13 23.16
N ASN A 124 10.93 -12.00 24.22
CA ASN A 124 12.39 -11.83 24.12
C ASN A 124 12.84 -10.56 23.36
N GLY A 125 12.02 -9.50 23.39
CA GLY A 125 12.34 -8.22 22.76
C GLY A 125 11.69 -8.02 21.39
N TYR A 126 10.52 -8.63 21.16
CA TYR A 126 9.75 -8.43 19.94
C TYR A 126 9.49 -6.95 19.67
N GLN A 127 9.73 -6.54 18.44
CA GLN A 127 9.63 -5.15 18.00
C GLN A 127 8.29 -4.93 17.29
N THR A 128 7.47 -4.03 17.82
CA THR A 128 6.23 -3.61 17.14
C THR A 128 6.57 -2.55 16.11
N VAL A 129 6.43 -2.90 14.83
CA VAL A 129 6.60 -1.96 13.71
C VAL A 129 5.22 -1.44 13.31
N PRO A 130 5.00 -0.12 13.19
CA PRO A 130 3.72 0.41 12.72
C PRO A 130 3.42 -0.03 11.28
N ILE A 131 2.20 -0.53 11.07
CA ILE A 131 1.64 -0.85 9.76
C ILE A 131 0.40 0.01 9.55
N GLU A 132 0.37 0.75 8.45
CA GLU A 132 -0.84 1.41 7.97
C GLU A 132 -1.70 0.36 7.24
N SER A 133 -2.84 0.00 7.83
CA SER A 133 -3.87 -0.80 7.14
C SER A 133 -4.58 0.12 6.15
N VAL A 134 -4.53 -0.22 4.87
CA VAL A 134 -5.17 0.54 3.81
C VAL A 134 -6.53 -0.09 3.52
N GLU A 135 -7.58 0.54 4.03
CA GLU A 135 -8.96 0.08 3.87
C GLU A 135 -9.59 0.71 2.61
N PRO A 136 -10.08 -0.09 1.64
CA PRO A 136 -10.54 0.40 0.34
C PRO A 136 -11.67 1.44 0.41
N ASP A 137 -12.49 1.37 1.45
CA ASP A 137 -13.60 2.32 1.68
C ASP A 137 -13.12 3.76 1.89
N ASN A 138 -11.90 3.95 2.39
CA ASN A 138 -11.33 5.25 2.75
C ASN A 138 -10.08 5.62 1.95
N ASP A 139 -9.36 4.62 1.43
CA ASP A 139 -8.13 4.78 0.68
C ASP A 139 -8.06 3.75 -0.46
N ILE A 140 -8.17 4.25 -1.69
CA ILE A 140 -8.23 3.43 -2.90
C ILE A 140 -6.85 3.00 -3.42
N SER A 141 -5.76 3.39 -2.75
CA SER A 141 -4.41 3.25 -3.31
C SER A 141 -3.95 1.80 -3.52
N LEU A 142 -4.47 0.85 -2.72
CA LEU A 142 -4.10 -0.57 -2.84
C LEU A 142 -5.18 -1.45 -3.49
N GLU A 143 -6.44 -1.01 -3.50
CA GLU A 143 -7.55 -1.66 -4.21
C GLU A 143 -8.37 -0.66 -5.04
N GLY A 144 -7.75 -0.07 -6.06
CA GLY A 144 -8.41 0.92 -6.91
C GLY A 144 -9.48 0.36 -7.87
N TRP A 145 -9.57 -0.96 -8.04
CA TRP A 145 -10.44 -1.61 -9.03
C TRP A 145 -11.80 -2.06 -8.48
N THR A 146 -11.92 -2.29 -7.16
CA THR A 146 -13.17 -2.72 -6.53
C THR A 146 -14.19 -1.57 -6.53
N ASP A 147 -15.48 -1.87 -6.69
CA ASP A 147 -16.58 -0.91 -6.85
C ASP A 147 -16.42 0.06 -8.06
N CYS A 148 -15.63 -0.32 -9.06
CA CYS A 148 -15.33 0.54 -10.20
C CYS A 148 -16.12 0.13 -11.45
N GLY A 149 -17.21 0.83 -11.76
CA GLY A 149 -18.08 0.52 -12.89
C GLY A 149 -17.35 0.54 -14.25
N THR A 150 -16.47 1.51 -14.48
CA THR A 150 -15.68 1.57 -15.72
C THR A 150 -14.69 0.40 -15.85
N PHE A 151 -14.18 -0.13 -14.74
CA PHE A 151 -13.33 -1.32 -14.74
C PHE A 151 -14.14 -2.59 -15.06
N VAL A 152 -15.35 -2.70 -14.50
CA VAL A 152 -16.32 -3.75 -14.85
C VAL A 152 -16.66 -3.72 -16.35
N ASP A 153 -16.93 -2.55 -16.91
CA ASP A 153 -17.21 -2.40 -18.35
C ASP A 153 -16.03 -2.85 -19.22
N ALA A 154 -14.81 -2.49 -18.83
CA ALA A 154 -13.60 -2.90 -19.55
C ALA A 154 -13.34 -4.41 -19.45
N THR A 155 -13.58 -5.02 -18.29
CA THR A 155 -13.48 -6.46 -18.08
C THR A 155 -14.48 -7.21 -18.97
N ASN A 156 -15.74 -6.76 -19.01
CA ASN A 156 -16.74 -7.31 -19.92
C ASN A 156 -16.37 -7.11 -21.40
N ALA A 157 -15.79 -5.97 -21.77
CA ALA A 157 -15.33 -5.74 -23.13
C ALA A 157 -14.18 -6.69 -23.52
N PHE A 158 -13.27 -6.99 -22.60
CA PHE A 158 -12.21 -7.99 -22.81
C PHE A 158 -12.81 -9.39 -23.01
N TYR A 159 -13.75 -9.82 -22.17
CA TYR A 159 -14.40 -11.14 -22.32
C TYR A 159 -15.17 -11.29 -23.63
N ASN A 160 -15.69 -10.20 -24.19
CA ASN A 160 -16.37 -10.19 -25.47
C ASN A 160 -15.43 -10.00 -26.69
N SER A 161 -14.12 -9.85 -26.46
CA SER A 161 -13.15 -9.58 -27.51
C SER A 161 -12.84 -10.82 -28.38
N ALA A 162 -12.37 -10.58 -29.61
CA ALA A 162 -11.97 -11.66 -30.51
C ALA A 162 -10.83 -12.51 -29.92
N VAL A 163 -9.81 -11.88 -29.34
CA VAL A 163 -8.66 -12.60 -28.74
C VAL A 163 -9.08 -13.50 -27.58
N PHE A 164 -10.06 -13.07 -26.77
CA PHE A 164 -10.58 -13.89 -25.68
C PHE A 164 -11.35 -15.09 -26.20
N ASN A 165 -12.25 -14.87 -27.17
CA ASN A 165 -13.03 -15.94 -27.81
C ASN A 165 -12.14 -16.96 -28.54
N GLU A 166 -11.11 -16.50 -29.25
CA GLU A 166 -10.13 -17.35 -29.92
C GLU A 166 -9.32 -18.17 -28.91
N THR A 167 -8.89 -17.57 -27.80
CA THR A 167 -8.18 -18.27 -26.72
C THR A 167 -9.08 -19.31 -26.06
N ALA A 168 -10.33 -18.97 -25.77
CA ALA A 168 -11.30 -19.91 -25.21
C ALA A 168 -11.54 -21.11 -26.15
N ALA A 169 -11.67 -20.86 -27.45
CA ALA A 169 -11.82 -21.92 -28.46
C ALA A 169 -10.58 -22.80 -28.57
N ALA A 170 -9.38 -22.21 -28.60
CA ALA A 170 -8.11 -22.93 -28.69
C ALA A 170 -7.87 -23.85 -27.49
N HIS A 171 -8.38 -23.50 -26.31
CA HIS A 171 -8.20 -24.24 -25.06
C HIS A 171 -9.47 -24.97 -24.58
N ALA A 172 -10.51 -25.05 -25.42
CA ALA A 172 -11.81 -25.63 -25.03
C ALA A 172 -11.71 -27.07 -24.52
N SER A 173 -10.84 -27.89 -25.12
CA SER A 173 -10.64 -29.29 -24.68
C SER A 173 -10.01 -29.38 -23.30
N PHE A 174 -9.05 -28.50 -22.99
CA PHE A 174 -8.44 -28.42 -21.68
C PHE A 174 -9.47 -27.97 -20.64
N ILE A 175 -10.17 -26.87 -20.90
CA ILE A 175 -11.20 -26.32 -20.00
C ILE A 175 -12.29 -27.36 -19.72
N ALA A 176 -12.77 -28.07 -20.74
CA ALA A 176 -13.78 -29.12 -20.58
C ALA A 176 -13.30 -30.34 -19.77
N SER A 177 -11.99 -30.53 -19.59
CA SER A 177 -11.43 -31.61 -18.78
C SER A 177 -11.36 -31.29 -17.28
N LEU A 178 -11.43 -30.01 -16.91
CA LEU A 178 -11.24 -29.54 -15.54
C LEU A 178 -12.38 -29.85 -14.55
N PRO A 179 -13.68 -29.88 -14.91
CA PRO A 179 -14.77 -30.01 -13.94
C PRO A 179 -14.63 -31.14 -12.93
N GLN A 180 -14.04 -32.27 -13.33
CA GLN A 180 -13.82 -33.43 -12.44
C GLN A 180 -12.86 -33.14 -11.27
N PHE A 181 -12.01 -32.13 -11.40
CA PHE A 181 -11.07 -31.71 -10.36
C PHE A 181 -11.62 -30.54 -9.55
N LEU A 182 -12.67 -29.87 -10.02
CA LEU A 182 -13.16 -28.65 -9.40
C LEU A 182 -14.26 -28.94 -8.35
N ASP A 183 -14.46 -28.01 -7.42
CA ASP A 183 -15.52 -28.05 -6.41
C ASP A 183 -16.90 -27.62 -6.95
N ASN A 184 -17.22 -28.07 -8.17
CA ASN A 184 -18.39 -27.66 -8.96
C ASN A 184 -18.42 -26.17 -9.37
N ARG A 185 -17.33 -25.42 -9.18
CA ARG A 185 -17.23 -24.06 -9.72
C ARG A 185 -17.33 -24.08 -11.26
N PRO A 186 -17.82 -22.99 -11.88
CA PRO A 186 -17.87 -22.89 -13.32
C PRO A 186 -16.48 -23.08 -13.96
N ALA A 187 -16.44 -23.86 -15.04
CA ALA A 187 -15.22 -24.13 -15.80
C ALA A 187 -15.27 -23.41 -17.15
N THR A 188 -14.94 -22.11 -17.14
CA THR A 188 -14.86 -21.28 -18.34
C THR A 188 -13.57 -20.46 -18.36
N LEU A 189 -13.26 -19.81 -19.48
CA LEU A 189 -12.12 -18.87 -19.52
C LEU A 189 -12.38 -17.63 -18.65
N VAL A 190 -13.65 -17.23 -18.44
CA VAL A 190 -14.03 -16.12 -17.54
C VAL A 190 -13.70 -16.47 -16.08
N ASP A 191 -13.82 -17.74 -15.71
CA ASP A 191 -13.53 -18.22 -14.35
C ASP A 191 -12.07 -18.64 -14.15
N MET A 192 -11.21 -18.43 -15.15
CA MET A 192 -9.91 -19.10 -15.23
C MET A 192 -8.99 -18.77 -14.06
N TRP A 193 -9.03 -17.56 -13.54
CA TRP A 193 -8.26 -17.23 -12.35
C TRP A 193 -8.76 -18.02 -11.12
N ASN A 194 -10.08 -18.13 -10.92
CA ASN A 194 -10.67 -18.90 -9.80
C ASN A 194 -10.34 -20.40 -9.95
N ILE A 195 -10.27 -20.90 -11.18
CA ILE A 195 -9.86 -22.27 -11.50
C ILE A 195 -8.39 -22.47 -11.12
N PHE A 196 -7.50 -21.59 -11.57
CA PHE A 196 -6.08 -21.67 -11.26
C PHE A 196 -5.82 -21.57 -9.75
N ASP A 197 -6.44 -20.60 -9.05
CA ASP A 197 -6.27 -20.43 -7.61
C ASP A 197 -6.63 -21.71 -6.85
N PHE A 198 -7.78 -22.31 -7.18
CA PHE A 198 -8.21 -23.55 -6.55
C PHE A 198 -7.28 -24.71 -6.83
N ILE A 199 -6.90 -24.92 -8.10
CA ILE A 199 -5.96 -25.99 -8.46
C ILE A 199 -4.63 -25.79 -7.74
N ASN A 200 -4.13 -24.56 -7.66
CA ASN A 200 -2.89 -24.22 -6.97
C ASN A 200 -2.97 -24.53 -5.46
N VAL A 201 -3.99 -24.00 -4.78
CA VAL A 201 -4.19 -24.23 -3.34
C VAL A 201 -4.37 -25.73 -3.04
N GLN A 202 -5.20 -26.43 -3.81
CA GLN A 202 -5.41 -27.87 -3.60
C GLN A 202 -4.16 -28.70 -3.89
N SER A 203 -3.33 -28.27 -4.85
CA SER A 203 -2.05 -28.94 -5.11
C SER A 203 -1.05 -28.76 -3.97
N ILE A 204 -1.14 -27.66 -3.20
CA ILE A 204 -0.27 -27.40 -2.04
C ILE A 204 -0.78 -28.14 -0.80
N HIS A 205 -2.09 -28.09 -0.53
CA HIS A 205 -2.67 -28.47 0.77
C HIS A 205 -3.44 -29.80 0.78
N ASN A 206 -3.72 -30.40 -0.37
CA ASN A 206 -4.48 -31.65 -0.47
C ASN A 206 -3.67 -32.75 -1.18
N SER A 207 -3.12 -33.67 -0.39
CA SER A 207 -2.28 -34.76 -0.89
C SER A 207 -2.96 -35.64 -1.94
N THR A 208 -4.26 -35.91 -1.76
CA THR A 208 -5.03 -36.73 -2.71
C THR A 208 -5.16 -36.00 -4.04
N PHE A 209 -5.51 -34.71 -3.99
CA PHE A 209 -5.58 -33.87 -5.17
C PHE A 209 -4.24 -33.80 -5.90
N PHE A 210 -3.16 -33.53 -5.18
CA PHE A 210 -1.80 -33.48 -5.72
C PHE A 210 -1.41 -34.75 -6.48
N THR A 211 -1.74 -35.93 -5.93
CA THR A 211 -1.43 -37.21 -6.59
C THR A 211 -2.32 -37.56 -7.79
N GLN A 212 -3.53 -37.01 -7.83
CA GLN A 212 -4.52 -37.31 -8.88
C GLN A 212 -4.51 -36.31 -10.02
N LEU A 213 -3.99 -35.10 -9.78
CA LEU A 213 -3.93 -34.06 -10.80
C LEU A 213 -2.98 -34.50 -11.93
N PRO A 214 -3.44 -34.51 -13.20
CA PRO A 214 -2.56 -34.84 -14.32
C PRO A 214 -1.38 -33.86 -14.42
N ALA A 215 -0.22 -34.38 -14.81
CA ALA A 215 0.97 -33.57 -15.05
C ALA A 215 0.70 -32.52 -16.14
N GLY A 216 1.14 -31.28 -15.93
CA GLY A 216 0.91 -30.17 -16.86
C GLY A 216 -0.39 -29.41 -16.65
N THR A 217 -1.30 -29.88 -15.79
CA THR A 217 -2.61 -29.21 -15.57
C THR A 217 -2.45 -27.87 -14.85
N ILE A 218 -1.62 -27.80 -13.80
CA ILE A 218 -1.41 -26.55 -13.06
C ILE A 218 -0.70 -25.50 -13.93
N GLU A 219 0.25 -25.92 -14.77
CA GLU A 219 0.98 -25.04 -15.69
C GLU A 219 0.07 -24.49 -16.79
N GLN A 220 -0.81 -25.31 -17.37
CA GLN A 220 -1.80 -24.87 -18.35
C GLN A 220 -2.84 -23.93 -17.73
N ALA A 221 -3.34 -24.24 -16.52
CA ALA A 221 -4.25 -23.36 -15.80
C ALA A 221 -3.59 -22.03 -15.48
N ARG A 222 -2.33 -22.04 -15.01
CA ARG A 222 -1.55 -20.83 -14.74
C ARG A 222 -1.33 -19.99 -15.99
N ALA A 223 -1.01 -20.61 -17.13
CA ALA A 223 -0.82 -19.89 -18.39
C ALA A 223 -2.10 -19.17 -18.84
N LEU A 224 -3.26 -19.82 -18.73
CA LEU A 224 -4.54 -19.20 -19.06
C LEU A 224 -4.97 -18.15 -18.03
N ALA A 225 -4.66 -18.35 -16.75
CA ALA A 225 -4.89 -17.35 -15.72
C ALA A 225 -3.99 -16.12 -15.91
N ASN A 226 -2.74 -16.29 -16.35
CA ASN A 226 -1.88 -15.17 -16.72
C ASN A 226 -2.47 -14.39 -17.90
N PHE A 227 -2.88 -15.05 -18.98
CA PHE A 227 -3.57 -14.40 -20.10
C PHE A 227 -4.81 -13.62 -19.63
N HIS A 228 -5.62 -14.25 -18.79
CA HIS A 228 -6.83 -13.67 -18.24
C HIS A 228 -6.54 -12.40 -17.43
N GLU A 229 -5.70 -12.52 -16.41
CA GLU A 229 -5.40 -11.41 -15.49
C GLU A 229 -4.61 -10.29 -16.16
N GLU A 230 -3.72 -10.60 -17.10
CA GLU A 230 -3.06 -9.57 -17.91
C GLU A 230 -4.07 -8.82 -18.78
N GLY A 231 -5.04 -9.51 -19.38
CA GLY A 231 -6.10 -8.87 -20.16
C GLY A 231 -7.02 -7.97 -19.35
N VAL A 232 -7.19 -8.25 -18.04
CA VAL A 232 -8.02 -7.45 -17.13
C VAL A 232 -7.24 -6.31 -16.48
N PHE A 233 -6.05 -6.56 -15.95
CA PHE A 233 -5.26 -5.60 -15.16
C PHE A 233 -4.20 -4.85 -15.97
N THR A 234 -4.33 -4.81 -17.29
CA THR A 234 -3.46 -4.00 -18.13
C THR A 234 -4.23 -3.22 -19.18
N SER A 235 -3.64 -2.10 -19.62
CA SER A 235 -4.11 -1.35 -20.78
C SER A 235 -2.92 -0.84 -21.59
N PRO A 236 -3.04 -0.74 -22.92
CA PRO A 236 -1.95 -0.22 -23.76
C PRO A 236 -1.59 1.23 -23.42
N GLN A 237 -2.59 2.05 -23.11
CA GLN A 237 -2.40 3.43 -22.66
C GLN A 237 -2.20 3.45 -21.15
N LEU A 238 -1.23 4.24 -20.67
CA LEU A 238 -0.89 4.33 -19.24
C LEU A 238 -2.10 4.73 -18.37
N ASN A 239 -2.97 5.60 -18.88
CA ASN A 239 -4.20 6.03 -18.21
C ASN A 239 -5.43 5.15 -18.50
N GLY A 240 -5.25 4.04 -19.22
CA GLY A 240 -6.34 3.10 -19.51
C GLY A 240 -6.81 2.41 -18.23
N ILE A 241 -8.11 2.15 -18.12
CA ILE A 241 -8.75 1.67 -16.89
C ILE A 241 -8.23 0.30 -16.41
N GLY A 242 -7.76 -0.57 -17.31
CA GLY A 242 -7.14 -1.84 -16.91
C GLY A 242 -5.86 -1.62 -16.07
N ASN A 243 -5.17 -0.49 -16.22
CA ASN A 243 -4.02 -0.14 -15.39
C ASN A 243 -4.39 0.46 -14.02
N ILE A 244 -5.67 0.50 -13.61
CA ILE A 244 -6.10 1.21 -12.39
C ILE A 244 -5.40 0.74 -11.12
N ALA A 245 -5.07 -0.56 -11.00
CA ALA A 245 -4.31 -1.08 -9.87
C ALA A 245 -2.90 -0.46 -9.78
N GLY A 246 -2.28 -0.15 -10.94
CA GLY A 246 -1.02 0.57 -11.02
C GLY A 246 -1.18 2.08 -10.83
N GLN A 247 -2.20 2.69 -11.43
CA GLN A 247 -2.47 4.14 -11.32
C GLN A 247 -2.69 4.58 -9.87
N THR A 248 -3.33 3.73 -9.06
CA THR A 248 -3.74 4.07 -7.68
C THR A 248 -2.66 3.88 -6.63
N ILE A 249 -1.73 2.93 -6.84
CA ILE A 249 -0.57 2.73 -5.96
C ILE A 249 0.61 3.66 -6.28
N LEU A 250 0.70 4.15 -7.53
CA LEU A 250 1.80 5.00 -7.99
C LEU A 250 2.10 6.22 -7.11
N PRO A 251 1.11 6.96 -6.55
CA PRO A 251 1.37 8.06 -5.63
C PRO A 251 2.26 7.65 -4.45
N SER A 252 2.00 6.49 -3.83
CA SER A 252 2.80 6.01 -2.69
C SER A 252 4.24 5.68 -3.11
N ILE A 253 4.41 5.02 -4.26
CA ILE A 253 5.74 4.70 -4.82
C ILE A 253 6.54 5.96 -5.12
N ILE A 254 5.90 6.94 -5.78
CA ILE A 254 6.54 8.21 -6.14
C ILE A 254 6.90 9.02 -4.90
N ASP A 255 6.02 9.08 -3.90
CA ASP A 255 6.33 9.76 -2.64
C ASP A 255 7.43 9.04 -1.86
N GLY A 256 7.53 7.71 -1.96
CA GLY A 256 8.68 6.95 -1.50
C GLY A 256 9.98 7.40 -2.15
N PHE A 257 10.02 7.55 -3.48
CA PHE A 257 11.20 8.07 -4.18
C PHE A 257 11.55 9.52 -3.79
N LYS A 258 10.55 10.39 -3.63
CA LYS A 258 10.78 11.77 -3.15
C LYS A 258 11.38 11.77 -1.75
N ASN A 259 10.87 10.95 -0.82
CA ASN A 259 11.43 10.83 0.52
C ASN A 259 12.87 10.30 0.49
N ILE A 260 13.15 9.30 -0.35
CA ILE A 260 14.50 8.73 -0.44
C ILE A 260 15.50 9.74 -1.01
N THR A 261 15.09 10.51 -2.02
CA THR A 261 15.96 11.51 -2.68
C THR A 261 16.09 12.81 -1.89
N ASP A 262 15.15 13.14 -1.01
CA ASP A 262 15.25 14.28 -0.10
C ASP A 262 16.29 14.03 1.00
N PRO A 263 17.38 14.82 1.07
CA PRO A 263 18.41 14.66 2.11
C PRO A 263 17.93 15.00 3.52
N THR A 264 16.80 15.71 3.67
CA THR A 264 16.22 16.08 4.96
C THR A 264 15.26 15.03 5.51
N SER A 265 14.73 14.14 4.65
CA SER A 265 13.86 13.05 5.07
C SER A 265 14.67 11.89 5.64
N SER A 266 14.28 11.40 6.82
CA SER A 266 14.84 10.19 7.42
C SER A 266 14.26 8.91 6.83
N ARG A 267 13.14 8.98 6.11
CA ARG A 267 12.42 7.83 5.57
C ARG A 267 13.14 7.29 4.34
N LYS A 268 13.81 6.15 4.49
CA LYS A 268 14.63 5.52 3.43
C LYS A 268 14.20 4.09 3.09
N PHE A 269 13.20 3.55 3.77
CA PHE A 269 12.65 2.23 3.52
C PHE A 269 11.12 2.33 3.45
N VAL A 270 10.55 2.01 2.29
CA VAL A 270 9.10 2.03 2.06
C VAL A 270 8.66 0.64 1.60
N LEU A 271 7.60 0.12 2.21
CA LEU A 271 7.02 -1.18 1.90
C LEU A 271 5.53 -1.03 1.62
N GLU A 272 5.08 -1.57 0.50
CA GLU A 272 3.66 -1.83 0.20
C GLU A 272 3.46 -3.35 0.16
N ALA A 273 2.70 -3.89 1.12
CA ALA A 273 2.22 -5.26 1.05
C ALA A 273 0.89 -5.29 0.31
N ILE A 274 0.83 -6.04 -0.79
CA ILE A 274 -0.25 -5.96 -1.79
C ILE A 274 -0.62 -7.33 -2.36
N SER A 275 -1.72 -7.35 -3.12
CA SER A 275 -2.08 -8.48 -3.98
C SER A 275 -1.23 -8.52 -5.26
N TYR A 276 -1.46 -9.50 -6.14
CA TYR A 276 -0.74 -9.60 -7.42
C TYR A 276 -1.14 -8.53 -8.45
N LYS A 277 -2.32 -7.90 -8.31
CA LYS A 277 -2.93 -7.05 -9.33
C LYS A 277 -2.09 -5.78 -9.62
N PRO A 278 -1.58 -5.05 -8.61
CA PRO A 278 -0.71 -3.90 -8.88
C PRO A 278 0.61 -4.30 -9.54
N PHE A 279 1.15 -5.52 -9.31
CA PHE A 279 2.33 -5.99 -10.03
C PHE A 279 2.08 -6.06 -11.55
N LEU A 280 0.94 -6.62 -11.97
CA LEU A 280 0.57 -6.73 -13.39
C LEU A 280 0.51 -5.34 -14.05
N SER A 281 -0.26 -4.42 -13.45
CA SER A 281 -0.40 -3.07 -13.99
C SER A 281 0.93 -2.32 -14.01
N LEU A 282 1.72 -2.35 -12.92
CA LEU A 282 3.00 -1.65 -12.86
C LEU A 282 4.02 -2.25 -13.85
N PHE A 283 4.08 -3.58 -13.99
CA PHE A 283 5.01 -4.23 -14.92
C PHE A 283 4.65 -3.94 -16.37
N ASN A 284 3.36 -3.80 -16.68
CA ASN A 284 2.91 -3.31 -17.98
C ASN A 284 3.28 -1.83 -18.19
N MET A 285 2.90 -0.94 -17.26
CA MET A 285 3.09 0.52 -17.36
C MET A 285 4.57 0.93 -17.44
N THR A 286 5.46 0.18 -16.80
CA THR A 286 6.92 0.41 -16.82
C THR A 286 7.64 -0.36 -17.91
N GLY A 287 6.93 -1.21 -18.66
CA GLY A 287 7.51 -2.08 -19.69
C GLY A 287 8.37 -3.24 -19.16
N ILE A 288 8.36 -3.51 -17.85
CA ILE A 288 9.08 -4.64 -17.24
C ILE A 288 8.67 -5.96 -17.87
N ALA A 289 7.36 -6.24 -17.96
CA ALA A 289 6.86 -7.50 -18.50
C ALA A 289 7.22 -7.67 -19.99
N LYS A 290 7.16 -6.59 -20.77
CA LYS A 290 7.54 -6.58 -22.18
C LYS A 290 9.03 -6.81 -22.39
N GLN A 291 9.88 -6.19 -21.57
CA GLN A 291 11.33 -6.29 -21.68
C GLN A 291 11.88 -7.60 -21.08
N ASN A 292 11.13 -8.22 -20.16
CA ASN A 292 11.53 -9.42 -19.43
C ASN A 292 10.36 -10.44 -19.44
N PRO A 293 10.06 -11.08 -20.59
CA PRO A 293 8.90 -11.97 -20.72
C PRO A 293 8.87 -13.14 -19.73
N GLN A 294 10.02 -13.55 -19.21
CA GLN A 294 10.16 -14.63 -18.24
C GLN A 294 9.58 -14.32 -16.85
N ILE A 295 9.32 -13.05 -16.54
CA ILE A 295 8.70 -12.60 -15.28
C ILE A 295 7.30 -12.00 -15.48
N ALA A 296 6.72 -12.18 -16.68
CA ALA A 296 5.35 -11.75 -16.97
C ALA A 296 4.31 -12.70 -16.33
N GLY A 297 3.10 -12.20 -16.12
CA GLY A 297 2.01 -12.91 -15.46
C GLY A 297 1.91 -12.73 -13.95
N ILE A 298 1.01 -13.49 -13.34
CA ILE A 298 0.72 -13.45 -11.90
C ILE A 298 2.00 -13.81 -11.14
N VAL A 299 2.43 -12.95 -10.21
CA VAL A 299 3.61 -13.19 -9.39
C VAL A 299 3.30 -14.24 -8.31
N ASP A 300 4.25 -15.09 -7.93
CA ASP A 300 4.06 -16.17 -6.93
C ASP A 300 3.91 -15.65 -5.48
N TYR A 301 3.47 -16.51 -4.56
CA TYR A 301 3.38 -16.15 -3.14
C TYR A 301 4.75 -15.75 -2.59
N ALA A 302 4.78 -14.71 -1.75
CA ALA A 302 6.02 -14.11 -1.24
C ALA A 302 6.99 -13.61 -2.33
N SER A 303 6.48 -13.19 -3.49
CA SER A 303 7.23 -12.40 -4.46
C SER A 303 7.52 -10.99 -3.95
N ALA A 304 8.62 -10.40 -4.44
CA ALA A 304 9.02 -9.05 -4.07
C ALA A 304 9.64 -8.30 -5.25
N ALA A 305 9.14 -7.08 -5.49
CA ALA A 305 9.73 -6.09 -6.38
C ALA A 305 10.41 -5.00 -5.54
N ALA A 306 11.69 -4.73 -5.80
CA ALA A 306 12.46 -3.70 -5.12
C ALA A 306 12.95 -2.65 -6.13
N PHE A 307 12.56 -1.41 -5.90
CA PHE A 307 13.05 -0.23 -6.60
C PHE A 307 14.11 0.43 -5.72
N GLU A 308 15.37 0.05 -5.92
CA GLU A 308 16.50 0.65 -5.19
C GLU A 308 16.77 2.03 -5.77
N VAL A 309 16.67 3.08 -4.96
CA VAL A 309 17.10 4.42 -5.36
C VAL A 309 18.57 4.57 -5.03
N ARG A 310 19.39 4.92 -6.02
CA ARG A 310 20.85 4.90 -5.93
C ARG A 310 21.42 6.23 -6.42
N GLN A 311 22.47 6.70 -5.76
CA GLN A 311 23.28 7.83 -6.20
C GLN A 311 24.47 7.30 -7.02
N PRO A 312 24.60 7.66 -8.32
CA PRO A 312 25.78 7.32 -9.10
C PRO A 312 27.07 7.88 -8.48
N ASN A 313 28.15 7.10 -8.47
CA ASN A 313 29.43 7.52 -7.87
C ASN A 313 30.07 8.71 -8.59
N GLY A 314 29.79 8.86 -9.89
CA GLY A 314 30.25 10.00 -10.71
C GLY A 314 29.48 11.30 -10.47
N GLY A 315 28.52 11.32 -9.53
CA GLY A 315 27.56 12.41 -9.37
C GLY A 315 26.44 12.34 -10.42
N GLY A 316 25.56 13.34 -10.39
CA GLY A 316 24.36 13.40 -11.24
C GLY A 316 23.07 13.05 -10.48
N GLU A 317 21.99 12.91 -11.23
CA GLU A 317 20.68 12.60 -10.68
C GLU A 317 20.64 11.18 -10.06
N PRO A 318 19.93 10.98 -8.94
CA PRO A 318 19.59 9.64 -8.47
C PRO A 318 18.90 8.79 -9.54
N VAL A 319 19.20 7.49 -9.54
CA VAL A 319 18.68 6.48 -10.46
C VAL A 319 17.95 5.38 -9.69
N ILE A 320 17.14 4.60 -10.39
CA ILE A 320 16.37 3.48 -9.87
C ILE A 320 16.93 2.20 -10.50
N ARG A 321 17.33 1.26 -9.65
CA ARG A 321 17.63 -0.12 -10.03
C ARG A 321 16.45 -0.99 -9.65
N PHE A 322 15.87 -1.66 -10.65
CA PHE A 322 14.77 -2.59 -10.43
C PHE A 322 15.29 -4.01 -10.18
N LYS A 323 14.89 -4.59 -9.05
CA LYS A 323 15.15 -5.99 -8.71
C LYS A 323 13.83 -6.71 -8.46
N PHE A 324 13.78 -7.98 -8.82
CA PHE A 324 12.61 -8.80 -8.61
C PHE A 324 13.00 -10.23 -8.23
N LYS A 325 12.20 -10.81 -7.33
CA LYS A 325 12.22 -12.21 -6.93
C LYS A 325 10.79 -12.73 -7.02
N ASN A 326 10.56 -13.82 -7.75
CA ASN A 326 9.26 -14.40 -7.94
C ASN A 326 9.03 -15.61 -7.01
N GLY A 327 8.62 -15.33 -5.78
CA GLY A 327 8.23 -16.30 -4.78
C GLY A 327 9.38 -16.97 -4.05
N THR A 328 9.05 -17.81 -3.06
CA THR A 328 9.99 -18.31 -2.04
C THR A 328 11.26 -18.98 -2.59
N ASN A 329 11.15 -19.72 -3.69
CA ASN A 329 12.28 -20.50 -4.24
C ASN A 329 13.18 -19.73 -5.23
N ASP A 330 12.83 -18.49 -5.58
CA ASP A 330 13.64 -17.65 -6.47
C ASP A 330 14.72 -16.86 -5.68
N GLN A 331 15.53 -16.04 -6.35
CA GLN A 331 16.47 -15.10 -5.75
C GLN A 331 16.27 -13.71 -6.36
N PHE A 332 16.71 -12.65 -5.68
CA PHE A 332 16.64 -11.31 -6.27
C PHE A 332 17.57 -11.15 -7.48
N ASN A 333 16.96 -10.90 -8.64
CA ASN A 333 17.64 -10.61 -9.88
C ASN A 333 17.39 -9.16 -10.30
N THR A 334 18.38 -8.53 -10.94
CA THR A 334 18.23 -7.18 -11.53
C THR A 334 17.66 -7.30 -12.93
N TYR A 335 16.65 -6.49 -13.25
CA TYR A 335 16.01 -6.48 -14.56
C TYR A 335 16.02 -5.08 -15.17
N GLY A 336 16.12 -5.01 -16.50
CA GLY A 336 15.94 -3.76 -17.24
C GLY A 336 14.47 -3.34 -17.25
N PHE A 337 14.20 -2.05 -17.23
CA PHE A 337 12.85 -1.50 -17.28
C PHE A 337 12.83 -0.11 -17.90
N MET A 338 11.65 0.38 -18.26
CA MET A 338 11.45 1.66 -18.97
C MET A 338 12.31 1.79 -20.22
N ASN A 339 12.41 0.69 -20.99
CA ASN A 339 13.20 0.60 -22.22
C ASN A 339 14.72 0.87 -22.00
N SER A 340 15.22 0.56 -20.80
CA SER A 340 16.63 0.66 -20.42
C SER A 340 17.14 -0.68 -19.89
N THR A 341 18.38 -1.04 -20.20
CA THR A 341 19.10 -2.17 -19.59
C THR A 341 19.97 -1.74 -18.40
N SER A 342 20.05 -0.43 -18.14
CA SER A 342 20.78 0.18 -17.03
C SER A 342 19.80 0.82 -16.04
N ASP A 343 20.30 1.23 -14.87
CA ASP A 343 19.52 1.99 -13.87
C ASP A 343 18.88 3.24 -14.52
N VAL A 344 17.61 3.51 -14.17
CA VAL A 344 16.77 4.54 -14.82
C VAL A 344 16.72 5.80 -13.96
N PRO A 345 16.91 7.03 -14.49
CA PRO A 345 16.80 8.25 -13.68
C PRO A 345 15.45 8.37 -12.95
N VAL A 346 15.45 8.82 -11.70
CA VAL A 346 14.22 8.98 -10.91
C VAL A 346 13.22 9.90 -11.62
N SER A 347 13.69 10.98 -12.22
CA SER A 347 12.88 11.91 -13.02
C SER A 347 12.23 11.24 -14.22
N THR A 348 12.87 10.24 -14.84
CA THR A 348 12.28 9.50 -15.97
C THR A 348 11.05 8.73 -15.50
N PHE A 349 11.14 8.04 -14.36
CA PHE A 349 9.99 7.36 -13.74
C PHE A 349 8.88 8.35 -13.40
N ILE A 350 9.21 9.40 -12.64
CA ILE A 350 8.22 10.37 -12.15
C ILE A 350 7.55 11.09 -13.32
N ASN A 351 8.30 11.64 -14.28
CA ASN A 351 7.72 12.37 -15.41
C ASN A 351 6.83 11.50 -16.29
N THR A 352 7.12 10.20 -16.37
CA THR A 352 6.33 9.26 -17.17
C THR A 352 5.04 8.86 -16.46
N LEU A 353 5.09 8.61 -15.15
CA LEU A 353 4.01 7.92 -14.42
C LEU A 353 3.18 8.85 -13.51
N GLN A 354 3.74 9.97 -13.04
CA GLN A 354 3.00 10.96 -12.25
C GLN A 354 1.73 11.49 -12.95
N PRO A 355 1.70 11.73 -14.28
CA PRO A 355 0.49 12.25 -14.95
C PRO A 355 -0.71 11.32 -14.94
N VAL A 356 -0.51 10.03 -14.68
CA VAL A 356 -1.56 9.00 -14.61
C VAL A 356 -1.78 8.47 -13.19
N ALA A 357 -1.03 8.99 -12.22
CA ALA A 357 -1.11 8.58 -10.83
C ALA A 357 -2.18 9.39 -10.09
N PHE A 358 -3.06 8.72 -9.34
CA PHE A 358 -4.05 9.37 -8.48
C PHE A 358 -4.43 8.48 -7.30
N SER A 359 -4.66 9.07 -6.14
CA SER A 359 -5.10 8.35 -4.94
C SER A 359 -6.31 9.00 -4.26
N ASP A 360 -6.86 10.08 -4.83
CA ASP A 360 -7.99 10.80 -4.25
C ASP A 360 -9.33 10.23 -4.71
N ILE A 361 -10.26 10.14 -3.76
CA ILE A 361 -11.62 9.66 -3.98
C ILE A 361 -12.36 10.44 -5.09
N PRO A 362 -12.33 11.79 -5.17
CA PRO A 362 -13.02 12.51 -6.25
C PRO A 362 -12.57 12.12 -7.66
N THR A 363 -11.27 11.98 -7.89
CA THR A 363 -10.74 11.48 -9.17
C THR A 363 -11.18 10.05 -9.41
N TRP A 364 -11.08 9.18 -8.40
CA TRP A 364 -11.53 7.79 -8.49
C TRP A 364 -13.02 7.68 -8.86
N CYS A 365 -13.91 8.41 -8.19
CA CYS A 365 -15.35 8.44 -8.50
C CYS A 365 -15.61 8.80 -9.97
N LYS A 366 -14.87 9.78 -10.51
CA LYS A 366 -14.99 10.19 -11.90
C LYS A 366 -14.47 9.12 -12.86
N VAL A 367 -13.28 8.56 -12.58
CA VAL A 367 -12.65 7.53 -13.42
C VAL A 367 -13.48 6.25 -13.46
N CYS A 368 -14.09 5.89 -12.34
CA CYS A 368 -14.89 4.68 -12.18
C CYS A 368 -16.37 4.86 -12.51
N ASN A 369 -16.81 6.08 -12.84
CA ASN A 369 -18.21 6.43 -12.97
C ASN A 369 -19.05 5.98 -11.76
N ASN A 370 -18.49 6.12 -10.56
CA ASN A 370 -19.13 5.73 -9.30
C ASN A 370 -19.85 6.96 -8.69
N HIS A 371 -21.09 6.75 -8.25
CA HIS A 371 -21.95 7.79 -7.68
C HIS A 371 -22.40 7.50 -6.23
N GLN A 372 -22.02 6.37 -5.65
CA GLN A 372 -22.55 5.90 -4.37
C GLN A 372 -21.43 5.52 -3.40
N ASP A 373 -20.58 4.58 -3.80
CA ASP A 373 -19.62 3.90 -2.93
C ASP A 373 -18.44 4.80 -2.56
N ARG A 374 -17.71 4.43 -1.51
CA ARG A 374 -16.44 5.08 -1.09
C ARG A 374 -16.52 6.61 -0.93
N GLY A 375 -17.71 7.12 -0.59
CA GLY A 375 -17.95 8.55 -0.41
C GLY A 375 -18.34 9.31 -1.68
N CYS A 376 -18.49 8.66 -2.85
CA CYS A 376 -18.91 9.30 -4.09
C CYS A 376 -20.32 9.94 -3.98
N ALA A 377 -21.23 9.36 -3.19
CA ALA A 377 -22.55 9.95 -2.93
C ALA A 377 -22.45 11.39 -2.39
N ASN A 378 -21.48 11.66 -1.52
CA ASN A 378 -21.30 12.97 -0.90
C ASN A 378 -20.85 14.03 -1.93
N LEU A 379 -20.11 13.62 -2.96
CA LEU A 379 -19.68 14.52 -4.04
C LEU A 379 -20.85 14.91 -4.95
N VAL A 380 -21.75 13.98 -5.24
CA VAL A 380 -22.94 14.23 -6.09
C VAL A 380 -23.85 15.29 -5.44
N THR A 381 -24.04 15.24 -4.12
CA THR A 381 -24.89 16.22 -3.41
C THR A 381 -24.36 17.66 -3.48
N THR A 382 -23.05 17.85 -3.61
CA THR A 382 -22.42 19.19 -3.75
C THR A 382 -22.51 19.76 -5.17
N SER A 383 -22.94 18.97 -6.15
CA SER A 383 -22.96 19.33 -7.57
C SER A 383 -24.35 19.69 -8.13
N SER A 384 -25.39 19.74 -7.28
CA SER A 384 -26.72 20.22 -7.69
C SER A 384 -26.73 21.74 -7.88
N PRO A 385 -27.12 22.28 -9.06
CA PRO A 385 -27.22 23.71 -9.27
C PRO A 385 -28.49 24.23 -8.58
N GLY A 386 -28.36 24.66 -7.33
CA GLY A 386 -29.43 25.43 -6.69
C GLY A 386 -29.57 25.34 -5.18
N VAL A 387 -28.50 25.44 -4.40
CA VAL A 387 -28.54 26.20 -3.13
C VAL A 387 -27.14 26.74 -2.87
N ALA A 388 -26.97 28.07 -2.92
CA ALA A 388 -25.80 28.70 -2.34
C ALA A 388 -25.87 28.54 -0.82
N ALA A 389 -25.05 27.66 -0.26
CA ALA A 389 -24.67 27.71 1.14
C ALA A 389 -23.18 27.38 1.24
N ILE A 390 -22.41 28.40 1.61
CA ILE A 390 -20.98 28.33 1.89
C ILE A 390 -20.77 27.35 3.03
N ALA A 391 -20.02 26.27 2.77
CA ALA A 391 -19.36 25.49 3.81
C ALA A 391 -18.03 24.97 3.26
N HIS A 392 -17.01 25.84 3.30
CA HIS A 392 -15.62 25.39 3.30
C HIS A 392 -15.41 24.56 4.57
N HIS A 393 -15.37 23.24 4.43
CA HIS A 393 -14.73 22.38 5.43
C HIS A 393 -13.29 22.17 4.99
N ASP A 394 -12.44 23.15 5.31
CA ASP A 394 -11.01 22.89 5.34
C ASP A 394 -10.75 21.81 6.38
N ARG A 395 -9.93 20.82 6.04
CA ARG A 395 -9.41 19.85 7.01
C ARG A 395 -8.75 20.63 8.14
N VAL A 396 -9.42 20.64 9.30
CA VAL A 396 -8.95 21.37 10.48
C VAL A 396 -7.65 20.72 10.91
N SER A 397 -6.53 21.46 10.80
CA SER A 397 -5.24 20.97 11.27
C SER A 397 -5.32 20.61 12.77
N PRO A 398 -4.44 19.75 13.31
CA PRO A 398 -4.43 19.43 14.74
C PRO A 398 -4.41 20.67 15.65
N VAL A 399 -3.81 21.77 15.15
CA VAL A 399 -3.80 23.08 15.81
C VAL A 399 -5.18 23.73 15.77
N GLY A 400 -5.91 23.66 14.66
CA GLY A 400 -7.28 24.17 14.53
C GLY A 400 -8.30 23.41 15.38
N ALA A 401 -8.14 22.10 15.55
CA ALA A 401 -9.04 21.29 16.39
C ALA A 401 -8.91 21.68 17.87
N GLY A 402 -7.70 22.06 18.31
CA GLY A 402 -7.44 22.61 19.63
C GLY A 402 -8.14 23.94 19.88
N PHE A 403 -8.20 24.85 18.90
CA PHE A 403 -8.88 26.14 19.03
C PHE A 403 -10.41 26.01 19.06
N ILE A 404 -10.97 25.10 18.25
CA ILE A 404 -12.41 24.80 18.28
C ILE A 404 -12.79 24.21 19.65
N GLY A 405 -12.00 23.27 20.17
CA GLY A 405 -12.20 22.71 21.51
C GLY A 405 -12.14 23.78 22.61
N ALA A 406 -11.18 24.70 22.55
CA ALA A 406 -11.05 25.80 23.51
C ALA A 406 -12.23 26.78 23.45
N ALA A 407 -12.68 27.14 22.23
CA ALA A 407 -13.80 28.07 22.05
C ALA A 407 -15.12 27.49 22.54
N VAL A 408 -15.39 26.21 22.24
CA VAL A 408 -16.59 25.50 22.72
C VAL A 408 -16.56 25.39 24.24
N THR A 409 -15.41 25.06 24.83
CA THR A 409 -15.27 24.96 26.30
C THR A 409 -15.49 26.30 26.99
N LEU A 410 -14.96 27.40 26.42
CA LEU A 410 -15.20 28.76 26.93
C LEU A 410 -16.68 29.16 26.83
N ALA A 411 -17.33 28.86 25.71
CA ALA A 411 -18.76 29.13 25.53
C ALA A 411 -19.60 28.34 26.55
N LEU A 412 -19.29 27.06 26.76
CA LEU A 412 -19.97 26.22 27.75
C LEU A 412 -19.75 26.76 29.17
N MET A 413 -18.52 27.17 29.52
CA MET A 413 -18.23 27.77 30.82
C MET A 413 -18.98 29.08 31.04
N LEU A 414 -19.10 29.93 30.02
CA LEU A 414 -19.90 31.17 30.11
C LEU A 414 -21.39 30.88 30.34
N VAL A 415 -21.94 29.87 29.66
CA VAL A 415 -23.32 29.43 29.87
C VAL A 415 -23.52 28.89 31.28
N ILE A 416 -22.60 28.06 31.78
CA ILE A 416 -22.63 27.52 33.14
C ILE A 416 -22.52 28.65 34.17
N LEU A 417 -21.61 29.60 33.99
CA LEU A 417 -21.47 30.77 34.88
C LEU A 417 -22.72 31.65 34.87
N ALA A 418 -23.36 31.83 33.71
CA ALA A 418 -24.62 32.58 33.59
C ALA A 418 -25.77 31.87 34.31
N LEU A 419 -25.87 30.53 34.17
CA LEU A 419 -26.87 29.72 34.88
C LEU A 419 -26.63 29.73 36.40
N LEU A 420 -25.39 29.57 36.84
CA LEU A 420 -25.05 29.63 38.26
C LEU A 420 -25.30 31.03 38.85
N SER A 421 -25.10 32.10 38.07
CA SER A 421 -25.46 33.46 38.47
C SER A 421 -26.97 33.67 38.53
N SER A 422 -27.76 33.09 37.62
CA SER A 422 -29.22 33.24 37.60
C SER A 422 -29.92 32.43 38.70
N PHE A 423 -29.34 31.29 39.12
CA PHE A 423 -29.78 30.54 40.29
C PHE A 423 -29.23 31.07 41.62
N GLY A 424 -28.55 32.22 41.62
CA GLY A 424 -28.06 32.88 42.84
C GLY A 424 -26.88 32.19 43.53
N LEU A 425 -26.24 31.22 42.85
CA LEU A 425 -25.10 30.45 43.36
C LEU A 425 -23.76 31.16 43.11
N LEU A 426 -23.73 32.22 42.29
CA LEU A 426 -22.56 33.08 42.07
C LEU A 426 -22.97 34.56 42.15
N ASN A 427 -22.27 35.33 43.00
CA ASN A 427 -22.52 36.75 43.20
C ASN A 427 -21.24 37.55 42.88
N PHE A 428 -21.21 38.24 41.74
CA PHE A 428 -20.06 39.06 41.34
C PHE A 428 -20.14 40.44 42.01
N GLY A 429 -19.43 40.61 43.12
CA GLY A 429 -19.33 41.88 43.84
C GLY A 429 -18.65 42.98 43.01
N LYS A 430 -19.27 44.16 42.91
CA LYS A 430 -18.68 45.33 42.24
C LYS A 430 -17.55 45.92 43.10
N HIS A 431 -16.30 45.66 42.74
CA HIS A 431 -15.18 46.43 43.28
C HIS A 431 -15.12 47.81 42.60
N LYS A 432 -15.34 48.88 43.36
CA LYS A 432 -15.16 50.27 42.88
C LYS A 432 -13.67 50.52 42.62
N PHE A 433 -13.30 50.77 41.37
CA PHE A 433 -11.98 51.29 41.02
C PHE A 433 -11.88 52.77 41.43
N SER A 434 -11.01 53.08 42.39
CA SER A 434 -10.63 54.46 42.73
C SER A 434 -9.65 54.99 41.67
N LYS A 435 -10.00 56.09 41.00
CA LYS A 435 -9.10 56.81 40.09
C LYS A 435 -8.08 57.59 40.93
N HIS A 436 -6.83 57.13 40.95
CA HIS A 436 -5.73 57.98 41.45
C HIS A 436 -5.32 58.98 40.36
N HIS A 437 -5.56 60.25 40.66
CA HIS A 437 -5.10 61.42 39.91
C HIS A 437 -3.57 61.53 40.07
N LYS A 438 -2.82 61.53 38.96
CA LYS A 438 -1.42 61.96 38.95
C LYS A 438 -1.39 63.47 39.19
N SER A 439 -0.60 63.91 40.17
CA SER A 439 -0.15 65.28 40.34
C SER A 439 1.37 65.30 40.28
N ASP A 440 1.86 66.02 39.29
CA ASP A 440 3.25 66.39 39.04
C ASP A 440 3.63 67.51 40.01
N VAL A 441 4.70 67.36 40.80
CA VAL A 441 5.35 68.48 41.51
C VAL A 441 6.86 68.29 41.51
N SER A 442 7.48 69.32 40.95
CA SER A 442 8.89 69.63 40.80
C SER A 442 9.63 69.94 42.13
N ASN A 443 10.96 69.73 42.09
CA ASN A 443 12.03 70.46 42.80
C ASN A 443 12.29 70.23 44.30
N ARG A 444 13.50 69.74 44.66
CA ARG A 444 14.63 70.58 45.15
C ARG A 444 15.90 69.78 45.52
N HIS A 445 17.03 70.47 45.33
CA HIS A 445 18.42 70.16 45.67
C HIS A 445 18.78 70.13 47.17
N TYR A 446 20.03 69.69 47.41
CA TYR A 446 20.92 69.77 48.60
C TYR A 446 20.69 68.65 49.63
N CYS A 447 21.63 67.73 49.84
CA CYS A 447 23.02 67.88 50.29
C CYS A 447 23.90 66.70 49.84
#